data_AF-A0A966HMR1-F1
#
_entry.id   AF-A0A966HMR1-F1
#
_cell.length_a   1.000
_cell.length_b   1.000
_cell.length_c   1.000
_cell.angle_alpha   90.00
_cell.angle_beta   90.00
_cell.angle_gamma   90.00
#
_symmetry.space_group_name_H-M   'P 1'
#
loop_
_entity.id
_entity.type
_entity.pdbx_description
1 polymer ?
#
loop_
_entity_poly.entity_id
_entity_poly.type
_entity_poly.pdbx_seq_one_letter_code
_entity_poly.pdbx_strand_id
1 'polypeptide(L)'
;MEITKKIYSEISSGELFDKISILEIKKNKIKDRSKRNIVLKELSSLQETVSENIKKSKSLIKLYKKLKSINLKLWKIEDEIRDCERNKNFEDKFIKLARA
;
A
#
# COMPACT_ATOMS: atom_id res chain seq x y z
N MET A 1 15.54 -14.03 13.51
CA MET A 1 15.03 -13.44 12.25
C MET A 1 16.26 -12.95 11.50
N GLU A 2 16.67 -13.64 10.44
CA GLU A 2 17.85 -13.24 9.66
C GLU A 2 17.67 -11.82 9.11
N ILE A 3 18.71 -11.00 9.26
CA ILE A 3 18.75 -9.67 8.65
C ILE A 3 18.93 -9.91 7.15
N THR A 4 17.83 -9.88 6.40
CA THR A 4 17.85 -9.88 4.94
C THR A 4 18.73 -8.74 4.45
N LYS A 5 19.70 -9.01 3.57
CA LYS A 5 20.54 -7.99 2.94
C LYS A 5 19.67 -6.93 2.25
N LYS A 6 20.05 -5.65 2.38
CA LYS A 6 19.38 -4.55 1.65
C LYS A 6 19.64 -4.70 0.16
N ILE A 7 18.59 -4.55 -0.64
CA ILE A 7 18.64 -4.52 -2.10
C ILE A 7 18.32 -3.10 -2.54
N TYR A 8 19.16 -2.54 -3.41
CA TYR A 8 18.96 -1.22 -3.99
C TYR A 8 18.57 -1.39 -5.46
N SER A 9 17.60 -0.60 -5.92
CA SER A 9 17.09 -0.60 -7.28
C SER A 9 16.60 0.80 -7.63
N GLU A 10 16.77 1.20 -8.89
CA GLU A 10 16.22 2.44 -9.40
C GLU A 10 14.70 2.34 -9.52
N ILE A 11 13.99 3.36 -9.03
CA ILE A 11 12.53 3.44 -9.11
C ILE A 11 12.11 4.85 -9.49
N SER A 12 10.94 4.96 -10.10
CA SER A 12 10.30 6.26 -10.34
C SER A 12 9.73 6.86 -9.05
N SER A 13 9.53 8.17 -9.05
CA SER A 13 8.84 8.86 -7.95
C SER A 13 7.40 8.39 -7.77
N GLY A 14 6.73 8.00 -8.86
CA GLY A 14 5.38 7.45 -8.84
C GLY A 14 5.30 6.13 -8.08
N GLU A 15 6.21 5.19 -8.36
CA GLU A 15 6.31 3.92 -7.65
C GLU A 15 6.64 4.11 -6.16
N LEU A 16 7.52 5.07 -5.84
CA LEU A 16 7.81 5.44 -4.45
C LEU A 16 6.52 5.86 -3.72
N PHE A 17 5.73 6.77 -4.30
CA PHE A 17 4.46 7.21 -3.69
C PHE A 17 3.41 6.10 -3.63
N ASP A 18 3.34 5.24 -4.65
CA ASP A 18 2.46 4.08 -4.64
C ASP A 18 2.78 3.16 -3.44
N LYS A 19 4.05 2.78 -3.29
CA LYS A 19 4.51 1.94 -2.19
C LYS A 19 4.25 2.57 -0.82
N ILE A 20 4.52 3.87 -0.66
CA ILE A 20 4.19 4.61 0.57
C ILE A 20 2.68 4.51 0.85
N SER A 21 1.83 4.74 -0.16
CA SER A 21 0.37 4.71 0.04
C SER A 21 -0.14 3.34 0.51
N ILE A 22 0.43 2.24 -0.01
CA ILE A 22 0.12 0.88 0.42
C ILE A 22 0.60 0.63 1.85
N LEU A 23 1.81 1.05 2.20
CA LEU A 23 2.34 0.91 3.57
C LEU A 23 1.52 1.70 4.59
N GLU A 24 1.02 2.89 4.23
CA GLU A 24 0.13 3.66 5.10
C GLU A 24 -1.22 2.95 5.34
N ILE A 25 -1.76 2.26 4.33
CA ILE A 25 -2.96 1.43 4.48
C ILE A 25 -2.66 0.23 5.38
N LYS A 26 -1.54 -0.48 5.12
CA LYS A 26 -1.10 -1.64 5.93
C LYS A 26 -0.88 -1.25 7.39
N LYS A 27 -0.27 -0.10 7.67
CA LYS A 27 -0.06 0.43 9.04
C LYS A 27 -1.36 0.47 9.85
N ASN A 28 -2.47 0.84 9.20
CA ASN A 28 -3.77 0.97 9.85
C ASN A 28 -4.52 -0.36 9.94
N LYS A 29 -4.27 -1.31 9.03
CA LYS A 29 -4.98 -2.60 8.95
C LYS A 29 -4.29 -3.73 9.73
N ILE A 30 -2.97 -3.70 9.88
CA ILE A 30 -2.21 -4.73 10.60
C ILE A 30 -2.35 -4.53 12.11
N LYS A 31 -2.93 -5.53 12.78
CA LYS A 31 -3.05 -5.57 14.25
C LYS A 31 -1.80 -6.14 14.94
N ASP A 32 -1.06 -7.00 14.25
CA ASP A 32 0.16 -7.60 14.78
C ASP A 32 1.27 -6.54 14.96
N ARG A 33 1.76 -6.39 16.19
CA ARG A 33 2.73 -5.37 16.56
C ARG A 33 4.07 -5.56 15.85
N SER A 34 4.54 -6.79 15.70
CA SER A 34 5.83 -7.10 15.07
C SER A 34 5.81 -6.73 13.59
N LYS A 35 4.76 -7.12 12.87
CA LYS A 35 4.55 -6.78 11.46
C LYS A 35 4.34 -5.29 11.27
N ARG A 36 3.61 -4.64 12.17
CA ARG A 36 3.42 -3.18 12.14
C ARG A 36 4.73 -2.42 12.33
N ASN A 37 5.63 -2.88 13.19
CA ASN A 37 6.96 -2.26 13.36
C ASN A 37 7.80 -2.34 12.09
N ILE A 38 7.72 -3.45 11.35
CA ILE A 38 8.40 -3.59 10.05
C ILE A 38 7.85 -2.57 9.05
N VAL A 39 6.52 -2.45 8.95
CA VAL A 39 5.86 -1.47 8.09
C VAL A 39 6.25 -0.04 8.45
N LEU A 40 6.30 0.29 9.75
CA LEU A 40 6.69 1.62 10.21
C LEU A 40 8.15 1.95 9.85
N LYS A 41 9.06 0.99 10.02
CA LYS A 41 10.47 1.15 9.67
C LYS A 41 10.64 1.43 8.18
N GLU A 42 9.98 0.63 7.34
CA GLU A 42 10.02 0.82 5.88
C GLU A 42 9.38 2.16 5.47
N LEU A 43 8.21 2.48 6.01
CA LEU A 43 7.51 3.73 5.72
C LEU A 43 8.37 4.96 6.09
N SER A 44 9.04 4.93 7.25
CA SER A 44 9.93 6.01 7.68
C SER A 44 11.06 6.24 6.68
N SER A 45 11.72 5.15 6.23
CA SER A 45 12.83 5.24 5.27
C SER A 45 12.39 5.83 3.92
N LEU A 46 11.21 5.45 3.43
CA LEU A 46 10.70 6.00 2.16
C LEU A 46 10.25 7.46 2.30
N GLN A 47 9.68 7.84 3.44
CA GLN A 47 9.29 9.22 3.73
C GLN A 47 10.49 10.16 3.84
N GLU A 48 11.60 9.68 4.40
CA GLU A 48 12.89 10.37 4.43
C GLU A 48 13.40 10.64 3.01
N THR A 49 13.43 9.61 2.15
CA THR A 49 13.80 9.77 0.72
C THR A 49 12.94 10.81 0.01
N VAL A 50 11.62 10.83 0.25
CA VAL A 50 10.73 11.86 -0.31
C VAL A 50 11.10 13.25 0.19
N SER A 51 11.36 13.40 1.50
CA SER A 51 11.67 14.71 2.09
C SER A 51 12.98 15.31 1.58
N GLU A 52 13.97 14.46 1.29
CA GLU A 52 15.28 14.90 0.79
C GLU A 52 15.25 15.22 -0.71
N ASN A 53 14.49 14.44 -1.50
CA ASN A 53 14.62 14.47 -2.96
C ASN A 53 13.42 15.09 -3.68
N ILE A 54 12.27 15.28 -3.03
CA ILE A 54 11.03 15.70 -3.69
C ILE A 54 10.42 16.92 -2.99
N LYS A 55 10.37 18.04 -3.73
CA LYS A 55 9.68 19.26 -3.27
C LYS A 55 8.16 19.03 -3.22
N LYS A 56 7.57 19.24 -2.05
CA LYS A 56 6.11 19.17 -1.87
C LYS A 56 5.42 20.34 -2.59
N SER A 57 4.40 20.03 -3.37
CA SER A 57 3.52 21.01 -4.00
C SER A 57 2.06 20.69 -3.72
N LYS A 58 1.17 21.69 -3.84
CA LYS A 58 -0.28 21.48 -3.67
C LYS A 58 -0.83 20.45 -4.67
N SER A 59 -0.34 20.46 -5.91
CA SER A 59 -0.72 19.50 -6.94
C SER A 59 -0.28 18.08 -6.58
N LEU A 60 0.97 17.91 -6.12
CA LEU A 60 1.48 16.61 -5.67
C LEU A 60 0.66 16.05 -4.52
N ILE A 61 0.34 16.86 -3.51
CA ILE A 61 -0.50 16.43 -2.38
C ILE A 61 -1.88 15.98 -2.86
N LYS A 62 -2.48 16.70 -3.82
CA LYS A 62 -3.78 16.33 -4.40
C LYS A 62 -3.71 14.99 -5.15
N LEU A 63 -2.67 14.80 -5.97
CA LEU A 63 -2.43 13.56 -6.70
C LEU A 63 -2.21 12.38 -5.74
N TYR A 64 -1.38 12.57 -4.71
CA TYR A 64 -1.11 11.55 -3.70
C TYR A 64 -2.37 11.14 -2.94
N LYS A 65 -3.22 12.09 -2.55
CA LYS A 65 -4.52 11.80 -1.93
C LYS A 65 -5.42 10.97 -2.85
N LYS A 66 -5.45 11.29 -4.15
CA LYS A 66 -6.22 10.52 -5.14
C LYS A 66 -5.68 9.10 -5.28
N LEU A 67 -4.37 8.95 -5.42
CA LEU A 67 -3.68 7.65 -5.48
C LEU A 67 -4.02 6.79 -4.25
N LYS A 68 -3.82 7.33 -3.05
CA LYS A 68 -4.12 6.62 -1.81
C LYS A 68 -5.60 6.24 -1.70
N SER A 69 -6.52 7.09 -2.17
CA SER A 69 -7.94 6.77 -2.19
C SER A 69 -8.26 5.61 -3.15
N ILE A 70 -7.60 5.55 -4.31
CA ILE A 70 -7.77 4.45 -5.27
C ILE A 70 -7.20 3.16 -4.67
N ASN A 71 -5.98 3.20 -4.13
CA ASN A 71 -5.36 2.05 -3.50
C ASN A 71 -6.15 1.51 -2.30
N LEU A 72 -6.81 2.39 -1.53
CA LEU A 72 -7.71 1.95 -0.46
C LEU A 72 -8.98 1.25 -1.00
N LYS A 73 -9.52 1.68 -2.15
CA LYS A 73 -10.65 1.02 -2.80
C LYS A 73 -10.24 -0.36 -3.30
N LEU A 74 -9.12 -0.45 -4.01
CA LEU A 74 -8.56 -1.72 -4.48
C LEU A 74 -8.31 -2.68 -3.32
N TRP A 75 -7.74 -2.18 -2.21
CA TRP A 75 -7.53 -3.00 -1.02
C TRP A 75 -8.82 -3.57 -0.44
N LYS A 76 -9.93 -2.82 -0.46
CA LYS A 76 -11.24 -3.32 0.00
C LYS A 76 -11.81 -4.38 -0.95
N ILE A 77 -11.72 -4.16 -2.26
CA ILE A 77 -12.17 -5.13 -3.27
C ILE A 77 -11.41 -6.45 -3.09
N GLU A 78 -10.09 -6.37 -2.97
CA GLU A 78 -9.23 -7.53 -2.74
C GLU A 78 -9.55 -8.26 -1.42
N ASP A 79 -9.86 -7.53 -0.35
CA ASP A 79 -10.27 -8.12 0.93
C ASP A 79 -11.60 -8.89 0.77
N GLU A 80 -12.57 -8.32 0.06
CA GLU A 80 -13.85 -8.98 -0.22
C GLU A 80 -13.70 -10.19 -1.14
N ILE A 81 -12.79 -10.14 -2.12
CA ILE A 81 -12.46 -11.29 -2.98
C ILE A 81 -11.90 -12.42 -2.12
N ARG A 82 -10.93 -12.15 -1.24
CA ARG A 82 -10.35 -13.17 -0.34
C ARG A 82 -11.38 -13.78 0.61
N ASP A 83 -12.37 -13.01 1.04
CA ASP A 83 -13.46 -13.54 1.86
C ASP A 83 -14.38 -14.46 1.05
N CYS A 84 -14.65 -14.14 -0.22
CA CYS A 84 -15.37 -15.04 -1.13
C CYS A 84 -14.60 -16.34 -1.37
N GLU A 85 -13.28 -16.26 -1.61
CA GLU A 85 -12.39 -17.42 -1.78
C GLU A 85 -12.36 -18.31 -0.54
N ARG A 86 -12.24 -17.71 0.66
CA ARG A 86 -12.25 -18.44 1.94
C ARG A 86 -13.52 -19.24 2.13
N ASN A 87 -14.65 -18.68 1.71
CA ASN A 87 -15.96 -19.32 1.75
C ASN A 87 -16.23 -20.22 0.55
N LYS A 88 -15.30 -20.31 -0.42
CA LYS A 88 -15.45 -21.00 -1.71
C LYS A 88 -16.71 -20.56 -2.50
N ASN A 89 -17.13 -19.31 -2.31
CA ASN A 89 -18.26 -18.73 -3.02
C ASN A 89 -17.75 -17.92 -4.22
N PHE A 90 -17.99 -18.44 -5.43
CA PHE A 90 -17.54 -17.84 -6.69
C PHE A 90 -18.70 -17.33 -7.55
N GLU A 91 -19.83 -16.99 -6.92
CA GLU A 91 -21.05 -16.52 -7.59
C GLU A 91 -20.95 -15.03 -7.99
N ASP A 92 -22.10 -14.40 -8.25
CA ASP A 92 -22.22 -13.04 -8.78
C ASP A 92 -21.41 -11.99 -8.01
N LYS A 93 -21.33 -12.09 -6.67
CA LYS A 93 -20.56 -11.15 -5.86
C LYS A 93 -19.07 -11.22 -6.23
N PHE A 94 -18.51 -12.42 -6.33
CA PHE A 94 -17.11 -12.63 -6.72
C PHE A 94 -16.86 -12.11 -8.14
N ILE A 95 -17.73 -12.45 -9.09
CA ILE A 95 -17.59 -12.01 -10.50
C ILE A 95 -17.64 -10.47 -10.61
N LYS A 96 -18.53 -9.82 -9.87
CA LYS A 96 -18.64 -8.35 -9.86
C LYS A 96 -17.39 -7.70 -9.26
N LEU A 97 -16.89 -8.22 -8.14
CA LEU A 97 -15.68 -7.71 -7.49
C LEU A 97 -14.44 -7.88 -8.35
N ALA A 98 -14.29 -9.03 -9.02
CA ALA A 98 -13.15 -9.31 -9.89
C ALA A 98 -13.11 -8.45 -11.18
N ARG A 99 -14.24 -7.80 -11.52
CA ARG A 99 -14.39 -6.95 -12.72
C ARG A 99 -14.48 -5.45 -12.41
N ALA A 100 -14.47 -5.06 -11.14
CA ALA A 100 -14.60 -3.67 -10.68
C ALA A 100 -13.26 -2.93 -10.67
#